data_AF-A0A2A4RII1-F1
#
_entry.id   AF-A0A2A4RII1-F1
#
_cell.length_a   1.000
_cell.length_b   1.000
_cell.length_c   1.000
_cell.angle_alpha   90.00
_cell.angle_beta   90.00
_cell.angle_gamma   90.00
#
_symmetry.space_group_name_H-M   'P 1'
#
loop_
_entity.id
_entity.type
_entity.pdbx_description
1 polymer ?
#
loop_
_entity_poly.entity_id
_entity_poly.type
_entity_poly.pdbx_seq_one_letter_code
_entity_poly.pdbx_strand_id
1 'polypeptide(L)'
;MKSFIVTYLALLILFQGIFANTNTLFEISELIEDYQLHSVKYGDDAMSFLSKHFGDLKEDHKKQHQQDRKGHKRPAQNKIGGSHVDFTLQASYFTINNEIEIDLLDSNFHYLDLFSTFEKQPVFQPPQLA
;
A
#
# COMPACT_ATOMS: atom_id res chain seq x y z
N MET A 1 32.91 -2.12 -1.33
CA MET A 1 32.16 -2.11 -2.61
C MET A 1 30.78 -2.77 -2.50
N LYS A 2 30.67 -4.01 -1.98
CA LYS A 2 29.36 -4.69 -1.82
C LYS A 2 28.34 -3.90 -1.00
N SER A 3 28.76 -3.30 0.13
CA SER A 3 27.86 -2.48 0.96
C SER A 3 27.31 -1.25 0.24
N PHE A 4 28.12 -0.58 -0.59
CA PHE A 4 27.65 0.57 -1.37
C PHE A 4 26.59 0.16 -2.41
N ILE A 5 26.77 -0.99 -3.06
CA ILE A 5 25.80 -1.52 -4.03
C ILE A 5 24.48 -1.85 -3.31
N VAL A 6 24.55 -2.47 -2.13
CA VAL A 6 23.36 -2.80 -1.33
C VAL A 6 22.65 -1.54 -0.85
N THR A 7 23.38 -0.54 -0.32
CA THR A 7 22.80 0.75 0.08
C THR A 7 22.16 1.47 -1.10
N TYR A 8 22.82 1.48 -2.25
CA TYR A 8 22.29 2.08 -3.46
C TYR A 8 21.01 1.39 -3.96
N LEU A 9 21.01 0.05 -3.99
CA LEU A 9 19.84 -0.74 -4.37
C LEU A 9 18.66 -0.51 -3.40
N ALA A 10 18.93 -0.45 -2.10
CA ALA A 10 17.91 -0.17 -1.08
C ALA A 10 17.30 1.24 -1.27
N LEU A 11 18.12 2.25 -1.57
CA LEU A 11 17.64 3.59 -1.87
C LEU A 11 16.79 3.61 -3.16
N LEU A 12 17.20 2.90 -4.20
CA LEU A 12 16.41 2.80 -5.44
C LEU A 12 15.04 2.17 -5.18
N ILE A 13 14.96 1.07 -4.43
CA ILE A 13 13.70 0.42 -4.08
C ILE A 13 12.81 1.36 -3.25
N LEU A 14 13.42 2.09 -2.29
CA LEU A 14 12.70 3.07 -1.47
C LEU A 14 12.13 4.23 -2.32
N PHE A 15 12.94 4.79 -3.23
CA PHE A 15 12.48 5.86 -4.11
C PHE A 15 11.41 5.38 -5.09
N GLN A 16 11.51 4.15 -5.61
CA GLN A 16 10.45 3.58 -6.45
C GLN A 16 9.10 3.54 -5.72
N GLY A 17 9.07 3.22 -4.43
CA GLY A 17 7.83 3.28 -3.64
C GLY A 17 7.26 4.69 -3.49
N ILE A 18 8.11 5.70 -3.34
CA ILE A 18 7.70 7.11 -3.21
C ILE A 18 7.19 7.67 -4.54
N PHE A 19 7.85 7.32 -5.65
CA PHE A 19 7.53 7.84 -6.99
C PHE A 19 6.50 7.00 -7.78
N ALA A 20 6.08 5.84 -7.27
CA ALA A 20 5.10 4.97 -7.94
C ALA A 20 3.72 5.62 -8.10
N ASN A 21 3.39 6.62 -7.28
CA ASN A 21 2.11 7.33 -7.34
C ASN A 21 2.35 8.84 -7.35
N THR A 22 1.92 9.52 -8.41
CA THR A 22 2.06 10.98 -8.55
C THR A 22 1.32 11.74 -7.45
N ASN A 23 0.26 11.16 -6.86
CA ASN A 23 -0.43 11.74 -5.71
C ASN A 23 0.47 11.82 -4.47
N THR A 24 1.40 10.88 -4.30
CA THR A 24 2.34 10.86 -3.17
C THR A 24 3.29 12.07 -3.22
N LEU A 25 3.65 12.56 -4.41
CA LEU A 25 4.46 13.77 -4.55
C LEU A 25 3.71 15.04 -4.11
N PHE A 26 2.44 15.15 -4.48
CA PHE A 26 1.57 16.25 -4.02
C PHE A 26 1.39 16.23 -2.50
N GLU A 27 1.22 15.04 -1.91
CA GLU A 27 1.11 14.88 -0.46
C GLU A 27 2.42 15.25 0.28
N ILE A 28 3.59 14.97 -0.31
CA ILE A 28 4.90 15.40 0.24
C ILE A 28 5.06 16.92 0.16
N SER A 29 4.65 17.58 -0.93
CA SER A 29 4.71 19.05 -1.01
C SER A 29 3.81 19.71 0.02
N GLU A 30 2.57 19.22 0.19
CA GLU A 30 1.65 19.73 1.21
C GLU A 30 2.22 19.54 2.63
N LEU A 31 2.86 18.40 2.92
CA LEU A 31 3.52 18.15 4.20
C LEU A 31 4.68 19.13 4.48
N ILE A 32 5.47 19.47 3.46
CA ILE A 32 6.58 20.43 3.59
C ILE A 32 6.04 21.84 3.86
N GLU A 33 4.98 22.25 3.18
CA GLU A 33 4.32 23.54 3.40
C GLU A 33 3.74 23.64 4.83
N ASP A 34 3.08 22.59 5.31
CA ASP A 34 2.56 22.52 6.68
C ASP A 34 3.69 22.61 7.73
N TYR A 35 4.82 21.93 7.48
CA TYR A 35 6.00 22.04 8.33
C TYR A 35 6.55 23.47 8.36
N GLN A 36 6.68 24.13 7.22
CA GLN A 36 7.16 25.51 7.16
C GLN A 36 6.27 26.46 7.96
N LEU A 37 4.95 26.30 7.86
CA LEU A 37 4.01 27.09 8.64
C LEU A 37 4.17 26.84 10.14
N HIS A 38 4.31 25.57 10.55
CA HIS A 38 4.56 25.20 11.95
C HIS A 38 5.89 25.75 12.48
N SER A 39 6.94 25.71 11.66
CA SER A 39 8.25 26.24 12.02
C SER A 39 8.18 27.75 12.25
N VAL A 40 7.50 28.49 11.37
CA VAL A 40 7.34 29.95 11.49
C VAL A 40 6.40 30.34 12.64
N LYS A 41 5.25 29.67 12.78
CA LYS A 41 4.18 30.06 13.72
C LYS A 41 4.42 29.56 15.14
N TYR A 42 4.99 28.37 15.28
CA TYR A 42 5.11 27.67 16.57
C TYR A 42 6.57 27.37 16.95
N GLY A 43 7.54 27.63 16.07
CA GLY A 43 8.95 27.33 16.33
C GLY A 43 9.26 25.84 16.29
N ASP A 44 8.41 25.03 15.64
CA ASP A 44 8.59 23.59 15.58
C ASP A 44 9.80 23.23 14.71
N ASP A 45 10.68 22.37 15.24
CA ASP A 45 11.65 21.63 14.43
C ASP A 45 10.98 20.44 13.73
N ALA A 46 11.68 19.82 12.77
CA ALA A 46 11.14 18.74 11.96
C ALA A 46 10.70 17.52 12.79
N MET A 47 11.42 17.15 13.85
CA MET A 47 11.10 16.01 14.70
C MET A 47 9.91 16.30 15.60
N SER A 48 9.85 17.51 16.17
CA SER A 48 8.73 18.00 16.96
C SER A 48 7.45 18.05 16.13
N PHE A 49 7.54 18.54 14.88
CA PHE A 49 6.44 18.53 13.93
C PHE A 49 5.97 17.10 13.61
N LEU A 50 6.89 16.19 13.26
CA LEU A 50 6.55 14.79 12.98
C LEU A 50 5.89 14.11 14.18
N SER A 51 6.39 14.35 15.40
CA SER A 51 5.79 13.80 16.63
C SER A 51 4.38 14.33 16.87
N LYS A 52 4.12 15.62 16.62
CA LYS A 52 2.79 16.25 16.74
C LYS A 52 1.78 15.77 15.69
N HIS A 53 2.22 15.29 14.52
CA HIS A 53 1.30 14.86 13.45
C HIS A 53 1.19 13.33 13.31
N PHE A 54 2.24 12.59 13.66
CA PHE A 54 2.34 11.14 13.46
C PHE A 54 2.82 10.34 14.68
N GLY A 55 3.31 11.00 15.74
CA GLY A 55 3.90 10.33 16.91
C GLY A 55 3.16 10.60 18.22
N ASP A 56 3.90 10.55 19.32
CA ASP A 56 3.36 10.53 20.68
C ASP A 56 2.63 11.82 21.08
N LEU A 57 3.00 12.96 20.48
CA LEU A 57 2.39 14.26 20.77
C LEU A 57 1.09 14.52 19.99
N LYS A 58 0.65 13.57 19.16
CA LYS A 58 -0.48 13.75 18.24
C LYS A 58 -1.81 14.05 18.93
N GLU A 59 -2.15 13.33 20.00
CA GLU A 59 -3.43 13.53 20.69
C GLU A 59 -3.48 14.85 21.44
N ASP A 60 -2.36 15.28 22.02
CA ASP A 60 -2.29 16.57 22.71
C ASP A 60 -2.30 17.74 21.72
N HIS A 61 -1.57 17.62 20.61
CA HIS A 61 -1.60 18.60 19.53
C HIS A 61 -3.03 18.76 18.96
N LYS A 62 -3.75 17.65 18.76
CA LYS A 62 -5.13 17.63 18.28
C LYS A 62 -6.14 18.28 19.24
N LYS A 63 -5.87 18.28 20.55
CA LYS A 63 -6.69 18.94 21.58
C LYS A 63 -6.42 20.44 21.63
N GLN A 64 -5.15 20.86 21.60
CA GLN A 64 -4.75 22.27 21.69
C GLN A 64 -5.11 23.06 20.43
N HIS A 65 -5.09 22.42 19.27
CA HIS A 65 -5.24 23.09 17.97
C HIS A 65 -6.47 22.61 17.21
N GLN A 66 -7.67 22.98 17.68
CA GLN A 66 -8.92 22.73 16.96
C GLN A 66 -9.14 23.68 15.76
N GLN A 67 -8.57 24.90 15.80
CA GLN A 67 -8.69 25.90 14.72
C GLN A 67 -7.82 25.59 13.49
N ASP A 68 -6.67 24.97 13.70
CA ASP A 68 -5.73 24.58 12.64
C ASP A 68 -6.35 23.52 11.68
N ARG A 69 -7.47 22.90 12.06
CA ARG A 69 -8.24 21.95 11.23
C ARG A 69 -8.88 22.58 9.98
N LYS A 70 -9.03 23.91 9.91
CA LYS A 70 -9.64 24.58 8.75
C LYS A 70 -8.64 24.87 7.63
N GLY A 71 -7.34 24.86 7.92
CA GLY A 71 -6.26 25.16 6.96
C GLY A 71 -5.35 23.97 6.65
N HIS A 72 -5.20 23.01 7.57
CA HIS A 72 -4.38 21.83 7.30
C HIS A 72 -5.18 20.77 6.56
N LYS A 73 -4.85 20.60 5.27
CA LYS A 73 -5.08 19.34 4.59
C LYS A 73 -4.19 18.32 5.27
N ARG A 74 -4.76 17.53 6.18
CA ARG A 74 -4.06 16.37 6.72
C ARG A 74 -3.65 15.49 5.54
N PRO A 75 -2.36 15.13 5.39
CA PRO A 75 -1.97 14.04 4.52
C PRO A 75 -2.84 12.86 4.91
N ALA A 76 -3.59 12.32 3.96
CA ALA A 76 -4.65 11.38 4.25
C ALA A 76 -4.07 10.10 4.86
N GLN A 77 -4.02 10.02 6.19
CA GLN A 77 -3.54 8.84 6.93
C GLN A 77 -4.31 7.56 6.57
N ASN A 78 -5.48 7.71 5.94
CA ASN A 78 -6.32 6.60 5.49
C ASN A 78 -6.00 6.06 4.08
N LYS A 79 -5.00 6.58 3.35
CA LYS A 79 -4.68 6.08 2.00
C LYS A 79 -3.64 4.95 1.96
N ILE A 80 -3.01 4.61 3.08
CA ILE A 80 -1.98 3.55 3.14
C ILE A 80 -2.54 2.15 2.81
N GLY A 81 -3.87 1.97 2.77
CA GLY A 81 -4.52 0.70 2.39
C GLY A 81 -5.04 0.61 0.95
N GLY A 82 -4.87 1.62 0.11
CA GLY A 82 -5.54 1.71 -1.20
C GLY A 82 -4.62 1.97 -2.38
N SER A 83 -3.31 1.81 -2.24
CA SER A 83 -2.44 1.74 -3.41
C SER A 83 -2.62 0.38 -4.06
N HIS A 84 -3.73 0.21 -4.78
CA HIS A 84 -3.74 -0.67 -5.93
C HIS A 84 -2.67 -0.13 -6.87
N VAL A 85 -1.43 -0.58 -6.68
CA VAL A 85 -0.49 -0.62 -7.79
C VAL A 85 -1.12 -1.65 -8.71
N ASP A 86 -2.03 -1.19 -9.55
CA ASP A 86 -2.50 -1.96 -10.69
C ASP A 86 -1.27 -2.14 -11.57
N PHE A 87 -0.49 -3.17 -11.27
CA PHE A 87 0.45 -3.73 -12.20
C PHE A 87 -0.42 -4.27 -13.33
N THR A 88 -0.72 -3.43 -14.31
CA THR A 88 -1.09 -3.90 -15.63
C THR A 88 0.16 -4.57 -16.16
N LEU A 89 0.31 -5.87 -15.83
CA LEU A 89 1.11 -6.79 -16.62
C LEU A 89 0.62 -6.56 -18.05
N GLN A 90 1.43 -5.88 -18.85
CA GLN A 90 1.22 -5.85 -20.29
C GLN A 90 1.37 -7.31 -20.71
N ALA A 91 0.24 -8.00 -20.81
CA ALA A 91 0.19 -9.40 -21.16
C ALA A 91 0.74 -9.51 -22.57
N SER A 92 2.02 -9.82 -22.68
CA SER A 92 2.64 -10.24 -23.92
C SER A 92 2.17 -11.65 -24.20
N TYR A 93 1.15 -11.78 -25.03
CA TYR A 93 0.75 -13.07 -25.56
C TYR A 93 1.86 -13.55 -26.50
N PHE A 94 2.41 -14.71 -26.23
CA PHE A 94 3.27 -15.43 -27.17
C PHE A 94 2.57 -16.72 -27.58
N THR A 95 2.53 -16.99 -28.87
CA THR A 95 1.98 -18.24 -29.38
C THR A 95 3.05 -19.32 -29.25
N ILE A 96 2.78 -20.34 -28.43
CA ILE A 96 3.57 -21.57 -28.42
C ILE A 96 3.10 -22.38 -29.64
N ASN A 97 3.93 -22.43 -30.70
CA ASN A 97 3.61 -23.16 -31.93
C ASN A 97 3.87 -24.68 -31.84
N ASN A 98 4.16 -25.18 -30.64
CA ASN A 98 4.38 -26.60 -30.43
C ASN A 98 3.07 -27.23 -29.99
N GLU A 99 2.69 -28.35 -30.61
CA GLU A 99 1.62 -29.21 -30.12
C GLU A 99 2.03 -29.72 -28.74
N ILE A 100 1.38 -29.21 -27.69
CA ILE A 100 1.55 -29.71 -26.34
C ILE A 100 0.74 -30.99 -26.27
N GLU A 101 1.42 -32.13 -26.26
CA GLU A 101 0.80 -33.42 -25.99
C GLU A 101 0.44 -33.45 -24.50
N ILE A 102 -0.82 -33.14 -24.18
CA ILE A 102 -1.35 -33.26 -22.82
C ILE A 102 -1.70 -34.72 -22.65
N ASP A 103 -0.88 -35.46 -21.92
CA ASP A 103 -1.25 -36.75 -21.36
C ASP A 103 -2.42 -36.51 -20.39
N LEU A 104 -3.64 -36.65 -20.88
CA LEU A 104 -4.82 -36.81 -20.05
C LEU A 104 -4.72 -38.17 -19.37
N LEU A 105 -3.92 -38.29 -18.32
CA LEU A 105 -4.14 -39.35 -17.35
C LEU A 105 -5.57 -39.17 -16.83
N ASP A 106 -6.34 -40.27 -16.83
CA ASP A 106 -7.61 -40.35 -16.13
C ASP A 106 -7.42 -39.80 -14.72
N SER A 107 -7.95 -38.60 -14.53
CA SER A 107 -7.73 -37.80 -13.33
C SER A 107 -8.42 -38.47 -12.15
N ASN A 108 -7.67 -39.29 -11.41
CA ASN A 108 -8.12 -39.94 -10.18
C ASN A 108 -8.07 -38.96 -8.98
N PHE A 109 -8.58 -37.74 -9.18
CA PHE A 109 -8.72 -36.77 -8.11
C PHE A 109 -10.13 -36.86 -7.53
N HIS A 110 -10.21 -37.16 -6.23
CA HIS A 110 -11.47 -37.13 -5.49
C HIS A 110 -11.36 -36.06 -4.42
N TYR A 111 -12.39 -35.21 -4.34
CA TYR A 111 -12.51 -34.25 -3.26
C TYR A 111 -12.81 -35.01 -1.96
N LEU A 112 -11.86 -34.98 -1.03
CA LEU A 112 -12.07 -35.44 0.33
C LEU A 112 -12.54 -34.26 1.16
N ASP A 113 -13.70 -34.40 1.81
CA ASP A 113 -14.22 -33.40 2.73
C ASP A 113 -13.44 -33.53 4.05
N LEU A 114 -12.34 -32.77 4.16
CA LEU A 114 -11.41 -32.84 5.29
C LEU A 114 -11.97 -32.19 6.57
N PHE A 115 -13.15 -31.58 6.49
CA PHE A 115 -13.78 -30.87 7.60
C PHE A 115 -15.25 -31.29 7.72
N SER A 116 -15.66 -31.68 8.92
CA SER A 116 -17.06 -31.90 9.26
C SER A 116 -17.55 -30.69 10.05
N THR A 117 -18.42 -29.88 9.43
CA THR A 117 -19.12 -28.79 10.13
C THR A 117 -20.57 -29.18 10.39
N PHE A 118 -21.13 -28.73 11.52
CA PHE A 118 -22.53 -28.98 11.87
C PHE A 118 -23.51 -28.34 10.88
N GLU A 119 -23.12 -27.22 10.27
CA GLU A 119 -23.88 -26.52 9.25
C GLU A 119 -22.97 -26.19 8.06
N LYS A 120 -23.49 -26.30 6.84
CA LYS A 120 -22.74 -26.05 5.59
C LYS A 120 -22.60 -24.53 5.40
N GLN A 121 -21.36 -24.04 5.31
CA GLN A 121 -21.14 -22.60 5.14
C GLN A 121 -21.65 -22.12 3.77
N PRO A 122 -22.41 -21.02 3.70
CA PRO A 122 -23.02 -20.53 2.46
C PRO A 122 -22.03 -19.93 1.46
N VAL A 123 -20.78 -19.70 1.86
CA VAL A 123 -19.78 -18.89 1.13
C VAL A 123 -19.08 -19.68 0.02
N PHE A 124 -19.09 -21.02 0.07
CA PHE A 124 -18.42 -21.86 -0.92
C PHE A 124 -19.44 -22.71 -1.69
N GLN A 125 -20.25 -22.05 -2.52
CA GLN A 125 -20.89 -22.78 -3.61
C GLN A 125 -19.91 -22.85 -4.78
N PRO A 126 -19.70 -24.05 -5.39
CA PRO A 126 -18.94 -24.12 -6.64
C PRO A 126 -19.64 -23.27 -7.71
N PRO A 127 -18.90 -22.79 -8.73
CA PRO A 127 -19.48 -22.02 -9.82
C PRO A 127 -20.62 -22.84 -10.43
N GLN A 128 -21.84 -22.33 -10.32
CA GLN A 128 -22.98 -22.90 -11.03
C GLN A 128 -22.77 -22.61 -12.51
N LEU A 129 -22.73 -23.66 -13.33
CA LEU A 129 -22.71 -23.51 -14.78
C LEU A 129 -23.98 -22.77 -15.21
N ALA A 130 -23.80 -21.79 -16.11
CA ALA A 130 -24.87 -21.01 -16.71
C ALA A 130 -25.81 -21.86 -17.57
#